data_AF-A0A7W1HNI4-F1
#
_entry.id   AF-A0A7W1HNI4-F1
#
_cell.length_a   1.000
_cell.length_b   1.000
_cell.length_c   1.000
_cell.angle_alpha   90.00
_cell.angle_beta   90.00
_cell.angle_gamma   90.00
#
_symmetry.space_group_name_H-M   'P 1'
#
loop_
_entity.id
_entity.type
_entity.pdbx_description
1 polymer ?
#
loop_
_entity_poly.entity_id
_entity_poly.type
_entity_poly.pdbx_seq_one_letter_code
_entity_poly.pdbx_strand_id
1 'polypeptide(L)'
;MLGYIPASVSYKQIGEEREGRRGSVALFYMRVKDEPEREIYPPAPYLEAVRRVVEHNGLRRVLGEASDPALHPSRMSVEVRQDHNLAFVRIDEPGADLEALVRSHLRDLSLHRVDCVYVDLPLSHPATAGAAAGLENLGVFFGGIIPEAHPGGGDVLRLQYLNNIEIQAGDVSTASDFGEELLGMIFRQNTLP
;
A
#
# COMPACT_ATOMS: atom_id res chain seq x y z
N MET A 1 -3.73 -2.07 -6.10
CA MET A 1 -2.79 -0.99 -6.44
C MET A 1 -3.31 -0.20 -7.62
N LEU A 2 -3.54 1.10 -7.43
CA LEU A 2 -3.98 1.97 -8.51
C LEU A 2 -2.75 2.54 -9.26
N GLY A 3 -2.88 2.74 -10.57
CA GLY A 3 -1.89 3.46 -11.39
C GLY A 3 -0.56 2.74 -11.63
N TYR A 4 -0.51 1.42 -11.43
CA TYR A 4 0.71 0.63 -11.55
C TYR A 4 1.22 0.53 -12.99
N ILE A 5 0.32 0.27 -13.95
CA ILE A 5 0.69 0.11 -15.37
C ILE A 5 0.84 1.50 -16.00
N PRO A 6 1.96 1.82 -16.66
CA PRO A 6 2.17 3.12 -17.29
C PRO A 6 1.17 3.41 -18.40
N ALA A 7 0.88 4.70 -18.60
CA ALA A 7 0.04 5.19 -19.70
C ALA A 7 0.61 4.88 -21.10
N SER A 8 1.93 4.63 -21.19
CA SER A 8 2.62 4.27 -22.43
C SER A 8 2.41 2.81 -22.84
N VAL A 9 1.86 1.96 -21.98
CA VAL A 9 1.62 0.55 -22.28
C VAL A 9 0.27 0.40 -22.96
N SER A 10 0.29 -0.06 -24.22
CA SER A 10 -0.91 -0.43 -24.99
C SER A 10 -1.07 -1.94 -25.08
N TYR A 11 -2.27 -2.43 -24.77
CA TYR A 11 -2.63 -3.85 -24.93
C TYR A 11 -3.52 -3.99 -26.16
N LYS A 12 -3.08 -4.77 -27.15
CA LYS A 12 -3.77 -4.94 -28.45
C LYS A 12 -5.24 -5.42 -28.37
N GLN A 13 -5.69 -5.97 -27.24
CA GLN A 13 -7.04 -6.51 -27.05
C GLN A 13 -7.89 -5.74 -26.03
N ILE A 14 -7.34 -4.68 -25.43
CA ILE A 14 -8.05 -3.79 -24.52
C ILE A 14 -8.13 -2.46 -25.26
N GLY A 15 -9.33 -2.11 -25.75
CA GLY A 15 -9.54 -1.10 -26.79
C GLY A 15 -8.82 0.24 -26.62
N GLU A 16 -8.58 0.90 -27.76
CA GLU A 16 -7.78 2.14 -27.91
C GLU A 16 -8.35 3.37 -27.16
N GLU A 17 -9.57 3.32 -26.63
CA GLU A 17 -10.19 4.41 -25.85
C GLU A 17 -9.48 4.72 -24.51
N ARG A 18 -8.44 3.97 -24.14
CA ARG A 18 -7.68 4.12 -22.89
C ARG A 18 -6.26 4.65 -23.08
N GLU A 19 -5.88 5.08 -24.29
CA GLU A 19 -4.56 5.68 -24.54
C GLU A 19 -4.30 6.88 -23.60
N GLY A 20 -3.11 6.92 -23.00
CA GLY A 20 -2.72 7.99 -22.10
C GLY A 20 -3.14 7.83 -20.63
N ARG A 21 -3.80 6.72 -20.25
CA ARG A 21 -4.24 6.47 -18.86
C ARG A 21 -3.45 5.33 -18.20
N ARG A 22 -3.09 5.51 -16.92
CA ARG A 22 -2.38 4.48 -16.13
C ARG A 22 -3.34 3.36 -15.70
N GLY A 23 -2.93 2.10 -15.80
CA GLY A 23 -3.74 0.94 -15.44
C GLY A 23 -3.61 0.53 -13.97
N SER A 24 -4.69 0.01 -13.39
CA SER A 24 -4.72 -0.53 -12.02
C SER A 24 -4.48 -2.03 -12.00
N VAL A 25 -3.87 -2.54 -10.94
CA VAL A 25 -3.58 -3.98 -10.78
C VAL A 25 -4.03 -4.48 -9.41
N ALA A 26 -4.56 -5.70 -9.39
CA ALA A 26 -4.83 -6.47 -8.19
C ALA A 26 -3.75 -7.54 -8.03
N LEU A 27 -3.19 -7.65 -6.82
CA LEU A 27 -2.27 -8.73 -6.49
C LEU A 27 -3.09 -9.91 -5.99
N PHE A 28 -2.90 -11.07 -6.61
CA PHE A 28 -3.53 -12.31 -6.18
C PHE A 28 -2.55 -13.13 -5.35
N TYR A 29 -3.02 -13.63 -4.21
CA TYR A 29 -2.28 -14.52 -3.34
C TYR A 29 -3.01 -15.86 -3.25
N MET A 30 -2.27 -16.94 -3.49
CA MET A 30 -2.79 -18.30 -3.41
C MET A 30 -1.92 -19.12 -2.46
N ARG A 31 -2.54 -19.63 -1.40
CA ARG A 31 -1.87 -20.50 -0.42
C ARG A 31 -1.78 -21.92 -0.97
N VAL A 32 -0.57 -22.48 -0.97
CA VAL A 32 -0.34 -23.89 -1.30
C VAL A 32 -0.26 -24.75 -0.03
N LYS A 33 -0.02 -24.12 1.13
CA LYS A 33 0.03 -24.73 2.46
C LYS A 33 -0.58 -23.78 3.49
N ASP A 34 -1.02 -24.31 4.62
CA ASP A 34 -1.39 -23.52 5.78
C ASP A 34 -0.23 -22.60 6.23
N GLU A 35 -0.50 -21.31 6.27
CA GLU A 35 0.42 -20.28 6.77
C GLU A 35 0.39 -20.24 8.30
N PRO A 36 1.50 -19.99 9.02
CA PRO A 36 1.49 -19.90 10.47
C PRO A 36 0.54 -18.81 10.98
N GLU A 37 0.15 -18.90 12.25
CA GLU A 37 -0.46 -17.77 12.93
C GLU A 37 0.57 -16.63 13.04
N ARG A 38 0.14 -15.40 12.76
CA ARG A 38 0.96 -14.19 12.79
C ARG A 38 0.28 -13.15 13.65
N GLU A 39 1.06 -12.47 14.48
CA GLU A 39 0.63 -11.23 15.11
C GLU A 39 0.87 -10.07 14.13
N ILE A 40 -0.12 -9.17 14.01
CA ILE A 40 -0.05 -7.99 13.14
C ILE A 40 -0.37 -6.70 13.89
N TYR A 41 0.28 -5.61 13.48
CA TYR A 41 0.21 -4.30 14.11
C TYR A 41 -0.19 -3.22 13.08
N PRO A 42 -1.42 -3.27 12.54
CA PRO A 42 -1.88 -2.26 11.58
C PRO A 42 -2.04 -0.88 12.24
N PRO A 43 -1.67 0.21 11.56
CA PRO A 43 -1.94 1.56 12.05
C PRO A 43 -3.44 1.83 12.09
N ALA A 44 -3.89 2.62 13.08
CA ALA A 44 -5.32 2.85 13.32
C ALA A 44 -6.11 3.31 12.08
N PRO A 45 -5.61 4.22 11.22
CA PRO A 45 -6.31 4.62 9.99
C PRO A 45 -6.63 3.48 9.02
N TYR A 46 -5.81 2.44 9.00
CA TYR A 46 -5.90 1.34 8.04
C TYR A 46 -6.44 0.06 8.67
N LEU A 47 -6.72 0.06 9.98
CA LEU A 47 -7.12 -1.11 10.75
C LEU A 47 -8.37 -1.78 10.18
N GLU A 48 -9.41 -1.02 9.83
CA GLU A 48 -10.67 -1.56 9.30
C GLU A 48 -10.43 -2.32 7.99
N ALA A 49 -9.73 -1.67 7.03
CA ALA A 49 -9.41 -2.27 5.74
C ALA A 49 -8.52 -3.51 5.90
N VAL A 50 -7.54 -3.45 6.81
CA VAL A 50 -6.66 -4.57 7.10
C VAL A 50 -7.43 -5.76 7.65
N ARG A 51 -8.25 -5.53 8.68
CA ARG A 51 -9.08 -6.56 9.30
C ARG A 51 -9.99 -7.21 8.26
N ARG A 52 -10.62 -6.40 7.40
CA ARG A 52 -11.54 -6.90 6.39
C ARG A 52 -10.85 -7.81 5.36
N VAL A 53 -9.65 -7.44 4.91
CA VAL A 53 -8.84 -8.28 4.01
C VAL A 53 -8.41 -9.58 4.69
N VAL A 54 -7.96 -9.52 5.94
CA VAL A 54 -7.57 -10.70 6.73
C VAL A 54 -8.74 -11.67 6.89
N GLU A 55 -9.90 -11.18 7.30
CA GLU A 55 -11.11 -11.98 7.52
C GLU A 55 -11.63 -12.61 6.23
N HIS A 56 -11.76 -11.82 5.16
CA HIS A 56 -12.28 -12.31 3.88
C HIS A 56 -11.41 -13.43 3.30
N ASN A 57 -10.09 -13.29 3.40
CA ASN A 57 -9.16 -14.29 2.89
C ASN A 57 -8.94 -15.45 3.88
N GLY A 58 -9.57 -15.42 5.06
CA GLY A 58 -9.39 -16.44 6.10
C GLY A 58 -7.92 -16.59 6.51
N LEU A 59 -7.20 -15.47 6.62
CA LEU A 59 -5.80 -15.49 7.01
C LEU A 59 -5.66 -15.67 8.52
N ARG A 60 -4.69 -16.46 8.98
CA ARG A 60 -4.46 -16.70 10.42
C ARG A 60 -3.69 -15.54 11.05
N ARG A 61 -4.37 -14.43 11.37
CA ARG A 61 -3.76 -13.25 11.98
C ARG A 61 -4.49 -12.83 13.24
N VAL A 62 -3.70 -12.45 14.24
CA VAL A 62 -4.18 -11.88 15.50
C VAL A 62 -3.64 -10.46 15.62
N LEU A 63 -4.45 -9.54 16.16
CA LEU A 63 -3.98 -8.19 16.44
C LEU A 63 -3.06 -8.23 17.65
N GLY A 64 -1.90 -7.62 17.51
CA GLY A 64 -0.97 -7.46 18.61
C GLY A 64 -1.18 -6.20 19.42
N GLU A 65 -0.58 -6.18 20.61
CA GLU A 65 -0.55 -4.96 21.42
C GLU A 65 0.50 -4.00 20.85
N ALA A 66 0.06 -2.81 20.45
CA ALA A 66 0.96 -1.78 19.96
C ALA A 66 1.96 -1.39 21.04
N SER A 67 3.25 -1.40 20.71
CA SER A 67 4.28 -0.78 21.53
C SER A 67 4.43 0.69 21.14
N ASP A 68 4.78 1.53 22.10
CA ASP A 68 5.21 2.89 21.78
C ASP A 68 6.32 2.86 20.72
N PRO A 69 6.33 3.80 19.76
CA PRO A 69 7.42 3.92 18.81
C PRO A 69 8.70 4.09 19.61
N ALA A 70 9.63 3.14 19.50
CA ALA A 70 10.89 3.29 20.19
C ALA A 70 11.65 4.49 19.62
N LEU A 71 12.40 5.18 20.48
CA LEU A 71 13.11 6.43 20.16
C LEU A 71 14.29 6.26 19.17
N HIS A 72 14.33 5.15 18.44
CA HIS A 72 15.31 4.89 17.40
C HIS A 72 14.84 5.47 16.05
N PRO A 73 15.77 5.81 15.16
CA PRO A 73 15.44 6.23 13.80
C PRO A 73 14.92 5.07 12.97
N SER A 74 14.06 5.37 12.01
CA SER A 74 13.49 4.39 11.10
C SER A 74 14.56 3.87 10.13
N ARG A 75 14.49 2.58 9.79
CA ARG A 75 15.25 2.01 8.68
C ARG A 75 14.32 1.75 7.50
N MET A 76 14.70 2.28 6.35
CA MET A 76 13.95 2.11 5.11
C MET A 76 14.87 2.13 3.88
N SER A 77 14.32 1.71 2.74
CA SER A 77 14.94 1.81 1.43
C SER A 77 14.00 2.43 0.41
N VAL A 78 14.55 3.07 -0.61
CA VAL A 78 13.78 3.66 -1.72
C VAL A 78 14.26 3.05 -3.03
N GLU A 79 13.33 2.49 -3.80
CA GLU A 79 13.57 1.94 -5.14
C GLU A 79 12.72 2.70 -6.16
N VAL A 80 13.35 3.36 -7.12
CA VAL A 80 12.66 4.04 -8.23
C VAL A 80 12.66 3.14 -9.46
N ARG A 81 11.48 2.88 -10.01
CA ARG A 81 11.29 2.14 -11.26
C ARG A 81 10.97 3.10 -12.40
N GLN A 82 12.00 3.44 -13.16
CA GLN A 82 11.91 4.41 -14.25
C GLN A 82 11.01 3.93 -15.38
N ASP A 83 11.02 2.63 -15.68
CA ASP A 83 10.19 1.99 -16.70
C ASP A 83 8.69 2.11 -16.40
N HIS A 84 8.33 2.19 -15.11
CA HIS A 84 6.96 2.34 -14.66
C HIS A 84 6.62 3.76 -14.15
N ASN A 85 7.58 4.67 -14.10
CA ASN A 85 7.50 5.97 -13.42
C ASN A 85 6.87 5.90 -12.01
N LEU A 86 7.33 4.95 -11.19
CA LEU A 86 6.86 4.74 -9.82
C LEU A 86 8.03 4.54 -8.87
N ALA A 87 7.77 4.65 -7.56
CA ALA A 87 8.75 4.34 -6.53
C ALA A 87 8.15 3.46 -5.42
N PHE A 88 9.01 2.67 -4.79
CA PHE A 88 8.72 1.95 -3.56
C PHE A 88 9.54 2.55 -2.42
N VAL A 89 8.87 2.99 -1.36
CA VAL A 89 9.48 3.35 -0.07
C VAL A 89 9.18 2.19 0.87
N ARG A 90 10.18 1.37 1.19
CA ARG A 90 10.02 0.17 2.01
C ARG A 90 10.58 0.42 3.39
N ILE A 91 9.72 0.31 4.41
CA ILE A 91 10.10 0.45 5.81
C ILE A 91 10.46 -0.95 6.32
N ASP A 92 11.66 -1.11 6.84
CA ASP A 92 12.12 -2.35 7.46
C ASP A 92 11.95 -2.30 8.98
N GLU A 93 12.28 -1.15 9.59
CA GLU A 93 12.16 -0.91 11.03
C GLU A 93 11.52 0.47 11.25
N PRO A 94 10.23 0.53 11.64
CA PRO A 94 9.55 1.79 11.95
C PRO A 94 10.09 2.42 13.24
N GLY A 95 10.57 3.67 13.14
CA GLY A 95 11.05 4.47 14.27
C GLY A 95 10.21 5.73 14.50
N ALA A 96 10.62 6.55 15.46
CA ALA A 96 9.90 7.78 15.85
C ALA A 96 9.89 8.89 14.78
N ASP A 97 10.80 8.83 13.80
CA ASP A 97 10.95 9.80 12.71
C ASP A 97 10.25 9.37 11.40
N LEU A 98 9.51 8.25 11.41
CA LEU A 98 8.96 7.64 10.20
C LEU A 98 8.11 8.62 9.38
N GLU A 99 7.19 9.35 10.01
CA GLU A 99 6.31 10.28 9.31
C GLU A 99 7.11 11.40 8.61
N ALA A 100 8.11 11.96 9.29
CA ALA A 100 8.96 13.02 8.75
C ALA A 100 9.81 12.50 7.57
N LEU A 101 10.32 11.28 7.67
CA LEU A 101 11.10 10.61 6.62
C LEU A 101 10.25 10.32 5.38
N VAL A 102 9.06 9.74 5.55
CA VAL A 102 8.12 9.49 4.44
C VAL A 102 7.72 10.80 3.78
N ARG A 103 7.40 11.84 4.55
CA ARG A 103 7.09 13.18 4.03
C ARG A 103 8.21 13.75 3.17
N SER A 104 9.47 13.62 3.61
CA SER A 104 10.63 14.08 2.84
C SER A 104 10.74 13.34 1.51
N HIS A 105 10.64 12.01 1.52
CA HIS A 105 10.72 11.21 0.29
C HIS A 105 9.56 11.46 -0.65
N LEU A 106 8.32 11.57 -0.16
CA LEU A 106 7.17 11.91 -0.99
C LEU A 106 7.40 13.25 -1.69
N ARG A 107 7.88 14.27 -0.95
CA ARG A 107 8.21 15.58 -1.54
C ARG A 107 9.28 15.46 -2.62
N ASP A 108 10.37 14.77 -2.34
CA ASP A 108 11.48 14.62 -3.29
C ASP A 108 11.03 13.87 -4.55
N LEU A 109 10.32 12.76 -4.40
CA LEU A 109 9.78 11.97 -5.51
C LEU A 109 8.77 12.76 -6.34
N SER A 110 7.93 13.57 -5.69
CA SER A 110 6.99 14.45 -6.38
C SER A 110 7.68 15.53 -7.20
N LEU A 111 8.76 16.13 -6.67
CA LEU A 111 9.60 17.10 -7.41
C LEU A 111 10.27 16.47 -8.63
N HIS A 112 10.63 15.19 -8.54
CA HIS A 112 11.17 14.40 -9.65
C HIS A 112 10.07 13.83 -10.58
N ARG A 113 8.80 14.22 -10.39
CA ARG A 113 7.65 13.80 -11.21
C ARG A 113 7.44 12.29 -11.27
N VAL A 114 7.71 11.60 -10.16
CA VAL A 114 7.29 10.21 -9.99
C VAL A 114 5.76 10.19 -9.85
N ASP A 115 5.07 9.42 -10.69
CA ASP A 115 3.60 9.43 -10.80
C ASP A 115 2.93 8.72 -9.60
N CYS A 116 3.53 7.61 -9.16
CA CYS A 116 2.97 6.76 -8.10
C CYS A 116 4.06 6.38 -7.10
N VAL A 117 3.78 6.52 -5.82
CA VAL A 117 4.66 6.06 -4.74
C VAL A 117 3.92 5.02 -3.91
N TYR A 118 4.52 3.85 -3.73
CA TYR A 118 4.02 2.82 -2.84
C TYR A 118 4.85 2.80 -1.56
N VAL A 119 4.19 2.86 -0.41
CA VAL A 119 4.83 2.82 0.90
C VAL A 119 4.52 1.48 1.54
N ASP A 120 5.55 0.66 1.75
CA ASP A 120 5.44 -0.70 2.29
C ASP A 120 5.80 -0.70 3.77
N LEU A 121 4.84 -1.08 4.62
CA LEU A 121 4.99 -1.16 6.08
C LEU A 121 5.01 -2.62 6.55
N PRO A 122 5.89 -3.00 7.48
CA PRO A 122 5.96 -4.36 8.00
C PRO A 122 4.88 -4.56 9.07
N LEU A 123 3.84 -5.34 8.77
CA LEU A 123 2.75 -5.57 9.73
C LEU A 123 3.19 -6.43 10.92
N SER A 124 4.30 -7.15 10.83
CA SER A 124 4.84 -7.96 11.93
C SER A 124 5.64 -7.15 12.95
N HIS A 125 5.90 -5.86 12.71
CA HIS A 125 6.68 -5.03 13.62
C HIS A 125 5.77 -4.23 14.57
N PRO A 126 5.89 -4.37 15.91
CA PRO A 126 5.02 -3.70 16.88
C PRO A 126 4.93 -2.17 16.73
N ALA A 127 6.06 -1.53 16.42
CA ALA A 127 6.11 -0.08 16.23
C ALA A 127 5.32 0.42 15.01
N THR A 128 4.94 -0.45 14.06
CA THR A 128 4.18 -0.05 12.86
C THR A 128 2.88 0.65 13.22
N ALA A 129 2.14 0.12 14.20
CA ALA A 129 0.84 0.68 14.59
C ALA A 129 0.94 2.14 15.04
N GLY A 130 1.95 2.47 15.84
CA GLY A 130 2.17 3.82 16.36
C GLY A 130 2.90 4.74 15.36
N ALA A 131 4.03 4.29 14.82
CA ALA A 131 4.90 5.12 13.98
C ALA A 131 4.23 5.54 12.66
N ALA A 132 3.32 4.71 12.13
CA ALA A 132 2.65 4.99 10.86
C ALA A 132 1.21 5.54 11.02
N ALA A 133 0.76 5.82 12.24
CA ALA A 133 -0.58 6.35 12.50
C ALA A 133 -0.83 7.71 11.82
N GLY A 134 0.20 8.54 11.68
CA GLY A 134 0.10 9.86 11.06
C GLY A 134 0.23 9.88 9.54
N LEU A 135 0.53 8.75 8.89
CA LEU A 135 0.85 8.75 7.46
C LEU A 135 -0.33 9.15 6.56
N GLU A 136 -1.57 8.88 6.95
CA GLU A 136 -2.74 9.30 6.16
C GLU A 136 -2.76 10.81 5.89
N ASN A 137 -2.23 11.62 6.83
CA ASN A 137 -2.13 13.08 6.70
C ASN A 137 -1.13 13.54 5.62
N LEU A 138 -0.37 12.60 5.05
CA LEU A 138 0.54 12.85 3.92
C LEU A 138 -0.13 12.55 2.56
N GLY A 139 -1.41 12.17 2.56
CA GLY A 139 -2.14 11.78 1.36
C GLY A 139 -1.81 10.37 0.86
N VAL A 140 -1.11 9.54 1.66
CA VAL A 140 -1.03 8.10 1.38
C VAL A 140 -2.32 7.42 1.84
N PHE A 141 -2.78 6.45 1.07
CA PHE A 141 -4.02 5.72 1.35
C PHE A 141 -3.83 4.22 1.10
N PHE A 142 -4.76 3.41 1.58
CA PHE A 142 -4.66 1.96 1.48
C PHE A 142 -4.54 1.47 0.03
N GLY A 143 -3.58 0.58 -0.22
CA GLY A 143 -3.38 -0.09 -1.51
C GLY A 143 -3.56 -1.61 -1.46
N GLY A 144 -3.47 -2.21 -0.26
CA GLY A 144 -3.69 -3.64 -0.01
C GLY A 144 -2.77 -4.22 1.05
N ILE A 145 -2.94 -5.51 1.33
CA ILE A 145 -2.00 -6.32 2.10
C ILE A 145 -1.37 -7.33 1.15
N ILE A 146 -0.07 -7.59 1.32
CA ILE A 146 0.65 -8.65 0.62
C ILE A 146 1.08 -9.67 1.67
N PRO A 147 0.36 -10.81 1.79
CA PRO A 147 0.66 -11.80 2.80
C PRO A 147 2.06 -12.40 2.63
N GLU A 148 2.78 -12.60 3.74
CA GLU A 148 4.09 -13.26 3.79
C GLU A 148 5.18 -12.65 2.87
N ALA A 149 5.01 -11.41 2.42
CA ALA A 149 5.92 -10.76 1.48
C ALA A 149 7.10 -10.03 2.14
N HIS A 150 7.07 -9.82 3.46
CA HIS A 150 8.15 -9.13 4.14
C HIS A 150 9.40 -10.02 4.22
N PRO A 151 10.62 -9.55 3.88
CA PRO A 151 11.83 -10.39 3.87
C PRO A 151 12.18 -10.98 5.24
N GLY A 152 11.84 -10.29 6.33
CA GLY A 152 11.96 -10.79 7.71
C GLY A 152 10.83 -11.72 8.14
N GLY A 153 9.91 -12.07 7.24
CA GLY A 153 8.68 -12.80 7.50
C GLY A 153 7.51 -11.88 7.83
N GLY A 154 6.29 -12.36 7.56
CA GLY A 154 5.04 -11.65 7.85
C GLY A 154 4.49 -10.83 6.68
N ASP A 155 3.38 -10.16 6.95
CA ASP A 155 2.58 -9.45 5.95
C ASP A 155 3.11 -8.02 5.72
N VAL A 156 2.96 -7.52 4.50
CA VAL A 156 3.25 -6.12 4.15
C VAL A 156 1.94 -5.36 3.98
N LEU A 157 1.78 -4.25 4.68
CA LEU A 157 0.76 -3.25 4.38
C LEU A 157 1.30 -2.32 3.31
N ARG A 158 0.69 -2.34 2.13
CA ARG A 158 1.03 -1.41 1.04
C ARG A 158 0.07 -0.24 1.05
N LEU A 159 0.60 0.94 1.28
CA LEU A 159 -0.05 2.22 1.04
C LEU A 159 0.37 2.75 -0.33
N GLN A 160 -0.39 3.70 -0.86
CA GLN A 160 -0.13 4.32 -2.15
C GLN A 160 -0.39 5.83 -2.10
N TYR A 161 0.40 6.57 -2.87
CA TYR A 161 0.29 8.00 -3.10
C TYR A 161 0.32 8.26 -4.61
N LEU A 162 -0.60 9.09 -5.08
CA LEU A 162 -0.75 9.44 -6.49
C LEU A 162 -0.37 10.91 -6.69
N ASN A 163 0.71 11.18 -7.42
CA ASN A 163 1.21 12.52 -7.65
C ASN A 163 0.56 13.15 -8.89
N ASN A 164 -0.52 13.91 -8.68
CA ASN A 164 -1.31 14.51 -9.77
C ASN A 164 -1.84 13.48 -10.79
N ILE A 165 -2.03 12.24 -10.36
CA ILE A 165 -2.62 11.16 -11.17
C ILE A 165 -4.06 10.97 -10.74
N GLU A 166 -4.98 11.19 -11.67
CA GLU A 166 -6.40 10.92 -11.47
C GLU A 166 -6.73 9.49 -11.96
N ILE A 167 -7.38 8.72 -11.08
CA ILE A 167 -7.90 7.39 -11.39
C ILE A 167 -9.35 7.39 -10.96
N GLN A 168 -10.26 7.06 -11.86
CA GLN A 168 -11.69 7.04 -11.55
C GLN A 168 -12.12 5.61 -11.26
N ALA A 169 -12.93 5.43 -10.21
CA ALA A 169 -13.39 4.09 -9.81
C ALA A 169 -14.14 3.37 -10.95
N GLY A 170 -14.90 4.11 -11.76
CA GLY A 170 -15.65 3.56 -12.90
C GLY A 170 -14.78 2.97 -14.02
N ASP A 171 -13.48 3.31 -14.07
CA ASP A 171 -12.55 2.73 -15.04
C ASP A 171 -11.94 1.40 -14.58
N VAL A 172 -12.12 1.05 -13.31
CA VAL A 172 -11.57 -0.17 -12.71
C VAL A 172 -12.66 -1.23 -12.62
N SER A 173 -12.59 -2.22 -13.50
CA SER A 173 -13.45 -3.41 -13.44
C SER A 173 -12.87 -4.43 -12.46
N THR A 174 -13.71 -4.96 -11.57
CA THR A 174 -13.33 -6.05 -10.67
C THR A 174 -14.07 -7.34 -11.04
N ALA A 175 -13.50 -8.49 -10.68
CA ALA A 175 -14.04 -9.81 -11.05
C ALA A 175 -14.80 -10.50 -9.90
N SER A 176 -15.05 -9.80 -8.80
CA SER A 176 -15.64 -10.38 -7.58
C SER A 176 -16.22 -9.29 -6.69
N ASP A 177 -17.29 -9.60 -5.96
CA ASP A 177 -17.95 -8.69 -5.00
C ASP A 177 -16.95 -8.11 -3.97
N PHE A 178 -16.03 -8.94 -3.48
CA PHE A 178 -14.99 -8.46 -2.55
C PHE A 178 -13.98 -7.53 -3.22
N GLY A 179 -13.72 -7.70 -4.51
CA GLY A 179 -12.93 -6.78 -5.31
C GLY A 179 -13.59 -5.41 -5.39
N GLU A 180 -14.91 -5.35 -5.58
CA GLU A 180 -15.68 -4.10 -5.55
C GLU A 180 -15.66 -3.45 -4.17
N GLU A 181 -15.84 -4.25 -3.11
CA GLU A 181 -15.74 -3.79 -1.73
C GLU A 181 -14.35 -3.18 -1.45
N LEU A 182 -13.29 -3.88 -1.85
CA LEU A 182 -11.91 -3.43 -1.72
C LEU A 182 -11.66 -2.13 -2.48
N LEU A 183 -12.14 -2.04 -3.71
CA LEU A 183 -12.05 -0.81 -4.51
C LEU A 183 -12.76 0.35 -3.79
N GLY A 184 -13.95 0.12 -3.23
CA GLY A 184 -14.68 1.10 -2.43
C GLY A 184 -13.92 1.54 -1.18
N MET A 185 -13.24 0.63 -0.48
CA MET A 185 -12.37 0.97 0.66
C MET A 185 -11.22 1.89 0.23
N ILE A 186 -10.53 1.55 -0.86
CA ILE A 186 -9.40 2.34 -1.39
C ILE A 186 -9.86 3.76 -1.75
N PHE A 187 -10.97 3.90 -2.49
CA PHE A 187 -11.46 5.20 -2.93
C PHE A 187 -11.99 6.07 -1.79
N ARG A 188 -12.58 5.49 -0.73
CA ARG A 188 -13.01 6.25 0.46
C ARG A 188 -11.83 6.90 1.18
N GLN A 189 -10.66 6.25 1.21
CA GLN A 189 -9.46 6.84 1.81
C GLN A 189 -8.74 7.81 0.88
N ASN A 190 -8.76 7.59 -0.43
CA ASN A 190 -8.19 8.52 -1.42
C ASN A 190 -8.94 9.86 -1.50
N THR A 191 -10.17 9.96 -0.98
CA THR A 191 -10.95 11.21 -0.93
C THR A 191 -10.70 12.07 0.31
N LEU A 192 -9.82 11.64 1.22
CA LEU A 192 -9.43 12.46 2.36
C LEU A 192 -8.41 13.52 1.89
N PRO A 193 -8.62 14.79 2.26
CA PRO A 193 -7.90 15.94 1.71
C PRO A 193 -6.41 16.00 2.05
#